data_AF-A0A9E0ZW28-F1
#
_entry.id   AF-A0A9E0ZW28-F1
#
_cell.length_a   1.000
_cell.length_b   1.000
_cell.length_c   1.000
_cell.angle_alpha   90.00
_cell.angle_beta   90.00
_cell.angle_gamma   90.00
#
_symmetry.space_group_name_H-M   'P 1'
#
loop_
_entity.id
_entity.type
_entity.pdbx_description
1 polymer ?
#
loop_
_entity_poly.entity_id
_entity_poly.type
_entity_poly.pdbx_seq_one_letter_code
_entity_poly.pdbx_strand_id
1 'polypeptide(L)'
;MIQNGDTSAILVSGRRELLQRVRIQLTAHRGEFPYCGTLGSRLYQIAVSDSKCEKKVLEAIEEALEFIPQVRVKDVAILGKIVTVYIETEYGNNALQFSLKGGE
;
A
#
# COMPACT_ATOMS: atom_id res chain seq x y z
N MET A 1 -33.60 6.70 16.77
CA MET A 1 -33.51 6.56 15.30
C MET A 1 -32.04 6.46 14.95
N ILE A 2 -31.56 5.25 14.64
CA ILE A 2 -30.20 5.02 14.16
C ILE A 2 -30.20 5.34 12.68
N GLN A 3 -29.40 6.33 12.29
CA GLN A 3 -29.21 6.73 10.90
C GLN A 3 -28.43 5.60 10.21
N ASN A 4 -29.09 4.91 9.27
CA ASN A 4 -28.46 3.92 8.41
C ASN A 4 -27.43 4.65 7.54
N GLY A 5 -26.16 4.63 7.96
CA GLY A 5 -25.05 4.93 7.06
C GLY A 5 -25.04 3.88 5.96
N ASP A 6 -25.01 4.33 4.71
CA ASP A 6 -24.98 3.51 3.50
C ASP A 6 -23.85 2.47 3.58
N THR A 7 -24.18 1.30 4.12
CA THR A 7 -23.25 0.19 4.40
C THR A 7 -23.61 -0.96 3.48
N SER A 8 -23.56 -0.72 2.17
CA SER A 8 -23.55 -1.82 1.22
C SER A 8 -22.12 -2.35 1.17
N ALA A 9 -21.77 -3.30 2.05
CA ALA A 9 -20.52 -4.01 1.92
C ALA A 9 -20.51 -4.74 0.56
N ILE A 10 -19.76 -4.20 -0.40
CA ILE A 10 -19.68 -4.77 -1.74
C ILE A 10 -18.71 -5.94 -1.68
N LEU A 11 -19.20 -7.15 -1.95
CA LEU A 11 -18.34 -8.31 -2.17
C LEU A 11 -17.45 -8.05 -3.39
N VAL A 12 -16.14 -8.07 -3.18
CA VAL A 12 -15.14 -7.99 -4.23
C VAL A 12 -14.44 -9.33 -4.37
N SER A 13 -14.04 -9.68 -5.60
CA SER A 13 -13.29 -10.90 -5.90
C SER A 13 -12.27 -10.66 -7.03
N GLY A 14 -11.35 -11.60 -7.19
CA GLY A 14 -10.31 -11.57 -8.22
C GLY A 14 -9.46 -10.29 -8.15
N ARG A 15 -9.28 -9.64 -9.31
CA ARG A 15 -8.44 -8.42 -9.44
C ARG A 15 -8.79 -7.31 -8.45
N ARG A 16 -10.07 -7.02 -8.22
CA ARG A 16 -10.48 -5.88 -7.38
C ARG A 16 -10.13 -6.12 -5.91
N GLU A 17 -10.32 -7.35 -5.47
CA GLU A 17 -10.01 -7.80 -4.12
C GLU A 17 -8.51 -7.77 -3.87
N LEU A 18 -7.72 -8.29 -4.82
CA LEU A 18 -6.26 -8.28 -4.74
C LEU A 18 -5.71 -6.85 -4.64
N LEU A 19 -6.19 -5.93 -5.49
CA LEU A 19 -5.78 -4.52 -5.44
C LEU A 19 -6.19 -3.84 -4.13
N GLN A 20 -7.33 -4.21 -3.54
CA GLN A 20 -7.72 -3.71 -2.23
C GLN A 20 -6.77 -4.21 -1.13
N ARG A 21 -6.37 -5.49 -1.13
CA ARG A 21 -5.37 -6.01 -0.18
C ARG A 21 -4.05 -5.25 -0.28
N VAL A 22 -3.54 -5.10 -1.50
CA VAL A 22 -2.31 -4.33 -1.76
C VAL A 22 -2.44 -2.92 -1.21
N ARG A 23 -3.56 -2.24 -1.51
CA ARG A 23 -3.82 -0.89 -1.03
C ARG A 23 -3.82 -0.82 0.50
N ILE A 24 -4.56 -1.70 1.17
CA ILE A 24 -4.62 -1.77 2.64
C ILE A 24 -3.21 -1.97 3.19
N GLN A 25 -2.45 -2.90 2.64
CA GLN A 25 -1.11 -3.23 3.10
C GLN A 25 -0.12 -2.07 2.92
N LEU A 26 -0.26 -1.25 1.87
CA LEU A 26 0.61 -0.09 1.66
C LEU A 26 0.19 1.12 2.49
N THR A 27 -1.10 1.32 2.75
CA THR A 27 -1.60 2.50 3.48
C THR A 27 -1.70 2.31 4.99
N ALA A 28 -1.87 1.08 5.47
CA ALA A 28 -1.91 0.79 6.89
C ALA A 28 -0.54 1.01 7.53
N HIS A 29 -0.53 1.50 8.77
CA HIS A 29 0.70 1.69 9.53
C HIS A 29 1.15 0.37 10.13
N ARG A 30 2.33 -0.11 9.72
CA ARG A 30 2.91 -1.31 10.30
C ARG A 30 3.14 -1.15 11.80
N GLY A 31 2.72 -2.16 12.56
CA GLY A 31 2.81 -2.22 14.01
C GLY A 31 1.60 -1.68 14.78
N GLU A 32 0.64 -1.01 14.12
CA GLU A 32 -0.52 -0.43 14.82
C GLU A 32 -1.68 -1.40 15.04
N PHE A 33 -1.64 -2.57 14.39
CA PHE A 33 -2.66 -3.60 14.54
C PHE A 33 -2.23 -4.60 15.62
N PRO A 34 -2.88 -4.63 16.80
CA PRO A 34 -2.40 -5.40 17.96
C PRO A 34 -2.36 -6.91 17.71
N TYR A 35 -3.21 -7.43 16.82
CA TYR A 35 -3.28 -8.86 16.49
C TYR A 35 -2.54 -9.22 15.20
N CYS A 36 -1.98 -8.25 14.47
CA CYS A 36 -1.24 -8.47 13.23
C CYS A 36 -0.17 -7.39 13.02
N GLY A 37 0.95 -7.50 13.75
CA GLY A 37 2.04 -6.50 13.68
C GLY A 37 2.76 -6.40 12.33
N THR A 38 2.57 -7.39 11.45
CA THR A 38 3.11 -7.38 10.09
C THR A 38 2.17 -6.74 9.06
N LEU A 39 0.92 -6.44 9.43
CA LEU A 39 -0.02 -5.73 8.57
C LEU A 39 0.41 -4.28 8.41
N GLY A 40 0.40 -3.78 7.18
CA GLY A 40 0.78 -2.43 6.85
C GLY A 40 2.21 -2.30 6.32
N SER A 41 2.61 -1.06 6.10
CA SER A 41 3.93 -0.70 5.60
C SER A 41 4.62 0.29 6.54
N ARG A 42 5.93 0.46 6.34
CA ARG A 42 6.73 1.50 7.01
C ARG A 42 6.76 2.82 6.22
N LEU A 43 5.95 2.94 5.15
CA LEU A 43 5.93 4.10 4.26
C LEU A 43 5.59 5.40 5.00
N TYR A 44 4.77 5.33 6.06
CA TYR A 44 4.41 6.49 6.88
C TYR A 44 5.60 7.09 7.66
N GLN A 45 6.71 6.35 7.81
CA GLN A 45 7.92 6.79 8.52
C GLN A 45 8.93 7.45 7.58
N ILE A 46 8.69 7.43 6.26
CA ILE A 46 9.67 7.88 5.26
C ILE A 46 9.37 9.33 4.88
N ALA A 47 10.32 10.22 5.17
CA ALA A 47 10.28 11.60 4.73
C ALA A 47 10.85 11.73 3.30
N VAL A 48 10.18 12.53 2.47
CA VAL A 48 10.63 12.82 1.09
C VAL A 48 11.98 13.52 1.05
N SER A 49 12.31 14.29 2.09
CA SER A 49 13.59 14.99 2.22
C SER A 49 14.77 14.06 2.51
N ASP A 50 14.53 12.78 2.80
CA ASP A 50 15.59 11.82 3.08
C ASP A 50 16.36 11.46 1.79
N SER A 51 17.68 11.59 1.81
CA SER A 51 18.52 11.28 0.64
C SER A 51 18.48 9.81 0.21
N LYS A 52 17.94 8.91 1.05
CA LYS A 52 17.73 7.49 0.76
C LYS A 52 16.24 7.15 0.64
N CYS A 53 15.38 8.15 0.43
CA CYS A 53 13.93 7.98 0.32
C CYS A 53 13.56 6.87 -0.66
N GLU A 54 14.07 6.90 -1.89
CA GLU A 54 13.76 5.90 -2.92
C GLU A 54 14.05 4.47 -2.46
N LYS A 55 15.24 4.25 -1.89
CA LYS A 55 15.64 2.94 -1.38
C LYS A 55 14.72 2.50 -0.23
N LYS A 56 14.48 3.38 0.75
CA LYS A 56 13.61 3.07 1.90
C LYS A 56 12.18 2.76 1.46
N VAL A 57 11.67 3.48 0.45
CA VAL A 57 10.32 3.28 -0.09
C VAL A 57 10.23 1.91 -0.76
N LEU A 58 11.22 1.55 -1.59
CA LEU A 58 11.29 0.24 -2.21
C LEU A 58 11.31 -0.87 -1.15
N GLU A 59 12.23 -0.78 -0.18
CA GLU A 59 12.34 -1.76 0.91
C GLU A 59 11.03 -1.88 1.71
N ALA A 60 10.36 -0.76 1.99
CA ALA A 60 9.08 -0.77 2.70
C ALA A 60 7.92 -1.35 1.87
N ILE A 61 7.92 -1.16 0.55
CA ILE A 61 6.92 -1.75 -0.36
C ILE A 61 7.14 -3.25 -0.47
N GLU A 62 8.38 -3.69 -0.71
CA GLU A 62 8.70 -5.12 -0.83
C GLU A 62 8.34 -5.87 0.46
N GLU A 63 8.73 -5.31 1.62
CA GLU A 63 8.43 -5.89 2.93
C GLU A 63 6.93 -5.94 3.24
N ALA A 64 6.17 -4.95 2.76
CA ALA A 64 4.72 -4.92 2.94
C ALA A 64 4.04 -5.95 2.04
N LEU A 65 4.50 -6.10 0.79
CA LEU A 65 3.89 -6.96 -0.22
C LEU A 65 4.37 -8.41 -0.18
N GLU A 66 5.38 -8.74 0.64
CA GLU A 66 5.83 -10.12 0.90
C GLU A 66 4.67 -11.06 1.27
N PHE A 67 3.65 -10.54 1.99
CA PHE A 67 2.48 -11.32 2.43
C PHE A 67 1.41 -11.50 1.33
N ILE A 68 1.62 -10.96 0.13
CA ILE A 68 0.71 -11.06 -1.01
C ILE A 68 1.44 -11.73 -2.19
N PRO A 69 1.59 -13.07 -2.19
CA PRO A 69 2.41 -13.79 -3.18
C PRO A 69 1.89 -13.69 -4.63
N GLN A 70 0.63 -13.28 -4.80
CA GLN A 70 0.00 -13.05 -6.11
C GLN A 70 0.44 -11.73 -6.76
N VAL A 71 1.25 -10.92 -6.08
CA VAL A 71 1.66 -9.58 -6.50
C VAL A 71 3.18 -9.52 -6.61
N ARG A 72 3.68 -9.07 -7.75
CA ARG A 72 5.10 -8.80 -7.98
C ARG A 72 5.31 -7.33 -8.25
N VAL A 73 6.20 -6.68 -7.50
CA VAL A 73 6.59 -5.29 -7.78
C VAL A 73 7.47 -5.28 -9.02
N LYS A 74 7.10 -4.46 -10.00
CA LYS A 74 7.86 -4.26 -11.24
C LYS A 74 8.73 -3.03 -11.17
N ASP A 75 8.16 -1.94 -10.68
CA ASP A 75 8.80 -0.64 -10.65
C ASP A 75 8.14 0.25 -9.60
N VAL A 76 8.88 1.23 -9.11
CA VAL A 76 8.39 2.24 -8.17
C VAL A 76 8.88 3.60 -8.66
N ALA A 77 7.93 4.48 -8.98
CA ALA A 77 8.21 5.85 -9.35
C ALA A 77 7.83 6.79 -8.21
N ILE A 78 8.72 7.72 -7.87
CA ILE A 78 8.48 8.74 -6.85
C ILE A 78 8.50 10.11 -7.51
N LEU A 79 7.41 10.86 -7.38
CA LEU A 79 7.28 12.22 -7.88
C LEU A 79 6.85 13.15 -6.73
N GLY A 80 7.83 13.82 -6.14
CA GLY A 80 7.62 14.63 -4.94
C GLY A 80 7.13 13.77 -3.78
N LYS A 81 5.90 14.02 -3.32
CA LYS A 81 5.25 13.24 -2.24
C LYS A 81 4.47 12.03 -2.76
N ILE A 82 4.32 11.89 -4.06
CA ILE A 82 3.51 10.84 -4.67
C ILE A 82 4.40 9.66 -5.00
N VAL A 83 3.99 8.46 -4.58
CA VAL A 83 4.62 7.20 -4.93
C VAL A 83 3.65 6.40 -5.79
N THR A 84 4.11 5.97 -6.95
CA THR A 84 3.39 5.09 -7.86
C THR A 84 4.10 3.75 -7.91
N VAL A 85 3.40 2.70 -7.51
CA VAL A 85 3.92 1.32 -7.48
C VAL A 85 3.29 0.58 -8.64
N TYR A 86 4.15 0.13 -9.56
CA TYR A 86 3.76 -0.73 -10.66
C TYR A 86 3.89 -2.17 -10.22
N ILE A 87 2.79 -2.91 -10.32
CA ILE A 87 2.72 -4.31 -9.94
C ILE A 87 2.24 -5.18 -11.10
N GLU A 88 2.76 -6.39 -11.15
CA GLU A 88 2.27 -7.48 -11.99
C GLU A 88 1.52 -8.48 -11.13
N THR A 89 0.38 -8.93 -11.63
CA THR A 89 -0.47 -9.95 -11.01
C THR A 89 -0.92 -10.94 -12.07
N GLU A 90 -1.53 -12.05 -11.67
CA GLU A 90 -2.19 -12.99 -12.61
C GLU A 90 -3.27 -12.31 -13.48
N TYR A 91 -3.83 -11.19 -13.02
CA TYR A 91 -4.82 -10.39 -13.75
C TYR A 91 -4.20 -9.29 -14.63
N GLY A 92 -2.87 -9.29 -14.79
CA GLY A 92 -2.11 -8.33 -15.55
C GLY A 92 -1.49 -7.20 -14.71
N ASN A 93 -0.93 -6.21 -15.43
CA ASN A 93 -0.21 -5.09 -14.84
C ASN A 93 -1.16 -4.03 -14.28
N ASN A 94 -0.82 -3.50 -13.12
CA ASN A 94 -1.58 -2.45 -12.43
C ASN A 94 -0.62 -1.43 -11.83
N ALA A 95 -1.13 -0.22 -11.57
CA ALA A 95 -0.41 0.80 -10.84
C ALA A 95 -1.24 1.25 -9.64
N LEU A 96 -0.62 1.39 -8.47
CA LEU A 96 -1.23 1.99 -7.29
C LEU A 96 -0.47 3.24 -6.90
N GLN A 97 -1.21 4.30 -6.62
CA GLN A 97 -0.66 5.58 -6.22
C GLN A 97 -1.06 5.92 -4.79
N PHE A 98 -0.12 6.41 -3.99
CA PHE A 98 -0.36 6.94 -2.66
C PHE A 98 0.60 8.09 -2.36
N SER A 99 0.32 8.83 -1.29
CA SER A 99 1.13 9.96 -0.85
C SER A 99 1.96 9.58 0.37
N LEU A 100 3.25 9.85 0.34
CA LEU A 100 4.09 9.85 1.55
C LEU A 100 3.64 11.02 2.44
N LYS A 101 3.61 10.79 3.75
CA LYS A 101 3.48 11.92 4.67
C LYS A 101 4.75 12.76 4.51
N GLY A 102 4.58 13.96 3.95
CA GLY A 102 5.63 14.97 4.04
C GLY A 102 5.81 15.29 5.51
N GLY A 103 7.05 15.16 6.01
CA GLY A 103 7.37 15.74 7.31
C GLY A 103 6.97 17.21 7.29
N GLU A 104 6.08 17.59 8.20
CA GLU A 104 5.98 18.97 8.68
C GLU A 104 7.23 19.31 9.48
#